data_AF-A0A6H0HAZ8-F1
#
_entry.id   AF-A0A6H0HAZ8-F1
#
_cell.length_a   1.000
_cell.length_b   1.000
_cell.length_c   1.000
_cell.angle_alpha   90.00
_cell.angle_beta   90.00
_cell.angle_gamma   90.00
#
_symmetry.space_group_name_H-M   'P 1'
#
loop_
_entity.id
_entity.type
_entity.pdbx_description
1 polymer ?
#
loop_
_entity_poly.entity_id
_entity_poly.type
_entity_poly.pdbx_seq_one_letter_code
_entity_poly.pdbx_strand_id
1 'polypeptide(L)'
;MQGKNKGVICPRGNGVEASWVKSVSVLAIEKLTNIIRHFKGEQLIKPVIFSKPKEKKSIPDMKDIKGQVVVKRAAEIAAAGSAICFLLDLPVLESQYLLNGL
;
A
#
# COMPACT_ATOMS: atom_id res chain seq x y z
N MET A 1 -21.31 -11.60 -17.87
CA MET A 1 -21.11 -12.38 -16.63
C MET A 1 -21.56 -11.52 -15.45
N GLN A 2 -22.72 -11.83 -14.87
CA GLN A 2 -23.28 -11.06 -13.74
C GLN A 2 -22.48 -11.37 -12.46
N GLY A 3 -21.64 -10.44 -12.02
CA GLY A 3 -21.00 -10.52 -10.72
C GLY A 3 -22.07 -10.42 -9.63
N LYS A 4 -22.24 -11.48 -8.84
CA LYS A 4 -23.12 -11.48 -7.66
C LYS A 4 -22.88 -10.18 -6.86
N ASN A 5 -23.95 -9.47 -6.53
CA ASN A 5 -23.98 -8.25 -5.72
C ASN A 5 -23.36 -8.51 -4.33
N LYS A 6 -22.03 -8.51 -4.25
CA LYS A 6 -21.25 -8.83 -3.04
C LYS A 6 -20.64 -7.53 -2.52
N GLY A 7 -20.99 -7.15 -1.31
CA GLY A 7 -20.27 -6.11 -0.57
C GLY A 7 -18.87 -6.59 -0.16
N VAL A 8 -17.95 -5.65 0.05
CA VAL A 8 -16.58 -5.92 0.50
C VAL A 8 -16.42 -5.47 1.95
N ILE A 9 -15.76 -6.28 2.76
CA ILE A 9 -15.38 -5.93 4.12
C ILE A 9 -13.87 -5.72 4.13
N CYS A 10 -13.41 -4.63 4.73
CA CYS A 10 -11.99 -4.29 4.83
C CYS A 10 -11.62 -3.69 6.19
N PRO A 11 -10.32 -3.65 6.55
CA PRO A 11 -9.86 -2.94 7.73
C PRO A 11 -10.18 -1.44 7.67
N ARG A 12 -10.36 -0.81 8.83
CA ARG A 12 -10.76 0.61 8.93
C ARG A 12 -9.83 1.56 8.19
N GLY A 13 -8.53 1.30 8.21
CA GLY A 13 -7.52 2.10 7.50
C GLY A 13 -7.68 2.10 5.98
N ASN A 14 -8.25 1.04 5.42
CA ASN A 14 -8.37 0.83 3.97
C ASN A 14 -9.76 1.20 3.44
N GLY A 15 -10.71 1.54 4.32
CA GLY A 15 -12.11 1.78 3.94
C GLY A 15 -12.30 2.87 2.89
N VAL A 16 -11.53 3.96 3.02
CA VAL A 16 -11.58 5.07 2.06
C VAL A 16 -11.10 4.65 0.68
N GLU A 17 -9.99 3.93 0.59
CA GLU A 17 -9.44 3.47 -0.69
C GLU A 17 -10.36 2.44 -1.35
N ALA A 18 -10.86 1.49 -0.55
CA ALA A 18 -11.81 0.50 -1.03
C ALA A 18 -13.10 1.16 -1.57
N SER A 19 -13.52 2.30 -1.00
CA SER A 19 -14.70 3.04 -1.47
C SER A 19 -14.57 3.61 -2.90
N TRP A 20 -13.37 3.63 -3.49
CA TRP A 20 -13.16 4.12 -4.85
C TRP A 20 -13.83 3.23 -5.90
N VAL A 21 -14.12 1.97 -5.57
CA VAL A 21 -14.89 1.06 -6.42
C VAL A 21 -16.38 1.40 -6.29
N LYS A 22 -16.87 2.27 -7.18
CA LYS A 22 -18.26 2.77 -7.15
C LYS A 22 -19.35 1.68 -7.24
N SER A 23 -19.03 0.52 -7.80
CA SER A 23 -19.98 -0.56 -8.01
C SER A 23 -20.17 -1.49 -6.79
N VAL A 24 -19.49 -1.22 -5.67
CA VAL A 24 -19.47 -2.12 -4.51
C VAL A 24 -19.69 -1.35 -3.20
N SER A 25 -20.52 -1.89 -2.31
CA SER A 25 -20.67 -1.37 -0.95
C SER A 25 -19.50 -1.86 -0.07
N VAL A 26 -18.84 -0.93 0.63
CA VAL A 26 -17.66 -1.22 1.44
C VAL A 26 -17.98 -1.02 2.91
N LEU A 27 -17.79 -2.07 3.72
CA LEU A 27 -17.86 -2.01 5.18
C LEU A 27 -16.44 -2.01 5.76
N ALA A 28 -16.14 -0.99 6.56
CA ALA A 28 -14.84 -0.82 7.19
C ALA A 28 -14.90 -1.13 8.69
N ILE A 29 -14.04 -2.02 9.16
CA ILE A 29 -14.06 -2.51 10.55
C ILE A 29 -12.70 -2.36 11.24
N GLU A 30 -12.70 -2.19 12.55
CA GLU A 30 -11.47 -2.28 13.35
C GLU A 30 -11.16 -3.68 13.83
N LYS A 31 -12.20 -4.44 14.21
CA LYS A 31 -12.07 -5.73 14.87
C LYS A 31 -13.03 -6.72 14.23
N LEU A 32 -12.61 -7.99 14.18
CA LEU A 32 -13.44 -9.09 13.65
C LEU A 32 -14.76 -9.24 14.42
N THR A 33 -14.77 -8.92 15.72
CA THR A 33 -15.97 -8.91 16.56
C THR A 33 -17.07 -8.00 16.02
N ASN A 34 -16.71 -6.92 15.32
CA ASN A 34 -17.68 -5.98 14.76
C ASN A 34 -18.50 -6.66 13.64
N ILE A 35 -17.87 -7.53 12.84
CA ILE A 35 -18.58 -8.31 11.82
C ILE A 35 -19.61 -9.24 12.47
N ILE A 36 -19.23 -9.91 13.56
CA ILE A 36 -20.11 -10.85 14.26
C ILE A 36 -21.35 -10.11 14.78
N ARG A 37 -21.16 -8.96 15.43
CA ARG A 37 -22.26 -8.12 15.92
C ARG A 37 -23.12 -7.56 14.79
N HIS A 38 -22.51 -7.28 13.64
CA HIS A 38 -23.24 -6.82 12.46
C HIS A 38 -24.19 -7.86 11.90
N PHE A 39 -23.73 -9.11 11.74
CA PHE A 39 -24.60 -10.20 11.28
C PHE A 39 -25.64 -10.63 12.31
N LYS A 40 -25.38 -10.41 13.61
CA LYS A 40 -26.36 -10.64 14.68
C LYS A 40 -27.42 -9.53 14.81
N GLY A 41 -27.26 -8.40 14.12
CA GLY A 41 -28.15 -7.24 14.25
C GLY A 41 -27.93 -6.40 15.51
N GLU A 42 -26.92 -6.71 16.32
CA GLU A 42 -26.58 -5.97 17.54
C GLU A 42 -25.90 -4.62 17.24
N GLN A 43 -25.16 -4.53 16.13
CA GLN A 43 -24.45 -3.31 15.74
C GLN A 43 -24.39 -3.15 14.21
N LEU A 44 -25.13 -2.17 13.68
CA LEU A 44 -25.11 -1.88 12.24
C LEU A 44 -23.86 -1.07 11.87
N ILE A 45 -23.05 -1.62 10.97
CA ILE A 45 -21.89 -0.95 10.38
C ILE A 45 -22.38 -0.24 9.13
N LYS A 46 -22.15 1.07 9.05
CA LYS A 46 -22.52 1.86 7.89
C LYS A 46 -21.46 1.72 6.79
N PRO A 47 -21.87 1.72 5.51
CA PRO A 47 -20.93 1.76 4.40
C PRO A 47 -20.03 2.99 4.47
N VAL A 48 -18.78 2.83 4.04
CA VAL A 48 -17.85 3.96 3.91
C VAL A 48 -18.34 4.89 2.81
N ILE A 49 -18.40 6.18 3.12
CA ILE A 49 -18.73 7.22 2.15
C ILE A 49 -17.51 7.43 1.25
N PHE A 50 -17.75 7.44 -0.07
CA PHE A 50 -16.72 7.77 -1.04
C PHE A 50 -16.05 9.11 -0.71
N SER A 51 -14.72 9.12 -0.69
CA SER A 51 -13.94 10.35 -0.66
C SER A 51 -12.87 10.32 -1.74
N LYS A 52 -12.73 11.43 -2.46
CA LYS A 52 -11.69 11.57 -3.49
C LYS A 52 -10.30 11.40 -2.86
N PRO A 53 -9.33 10.81 -3.59
CA PRO A 53 -7.94 10.80 -3.16
C PRO A 53 -7.49 12.25 -2.90
N LYS A 54 -6.77 12.47 -1.80
CA LYS A 54 -6.01 13.71 -1.66
C LYS A 54 -4.96 13.74 -2.77
N GLU A 55 -4.74 14.91 -3.36
CA GLU A 55 -3.64 15.09 -4.32
C GLU A 55 -2.34 14.60 -3.68
N LYS A 56 -1.67 13.66 -4.35
CA LYS A 56 -0.36 13.20 -3.90
C LYS A 56 0.59 14.39 -4.00
N LYS A 57 1.32 14.68 -2.92
CA LYS A 57 2.50 15.54 -3.01
C LYS A 57 3.42 14.97 -4.09
N SER A 58 4.05 15.85 -4.86
CA SER A 58 5.10 15.44 -5.79
C SER A 58 6.15 14.65 -5.01
N ILE A 59 6.25 13.36 -5.29
CA ILE A 59 7.26 12.46 -4.73
C ILE A 59 8.32 12.24 -5.82
N PRO A 60 9.59 12.02 -5.42
CA PRO A 60 10.65 11.72 -6.39
C PRO A 60 10.24 10.58 -7.32
N ASP A 61 10.46 10.77 -8.62
CA ASP A 61 10.14 9.76 -9.63
C ASP A 61 11.29 8.74 -9.69
N MET A 62 10.99 7.47 -9.92
CA MET A 62 11.99 6.44 -10.22
C MET A 62 12.86 6.83 -11.42
N LYS A 63 12.36 7.67 -12.35
CA LYS A 63 13.16 8.24 -13.44
C LYS A 63 14.34 9.07 -12.96
N ASP A 64 14.24 9.73 -11.82
CA ASP A 64 15.25 10.66 -11.31
C ASP A 64 16.48 9.97 -10.71
N ILE A 65 16.37 8.67 -10.37
CA ILE A 65 17.49 7.88 -9.82
C ILE A 65 18.56 7.68 -10.91
N LYS A 66 19.79 8.16 -10.67
CA LYS A 66 20.93 7.97 -11.58
C LYS A 66 21.84 6.85 -11.06
N GLY A 67 22.47 6.11 -11.97
CA GLY A 67 23.49 5.11 -11.63
C GLY A 67 22.99 3.75 -11.11
N GLN A 68 21.68 3.56 -10.89
CA GLN A 68 21.12 2.34 -10.30
C GLN A 68 20.11 1.62 -11.23
N VAL A 69 20.54 1.27 -12.44
CA VAL A 69 19.65 0.67 -13.47
C VAL A 69 19.11 -0.70 -13.05
N VAL A 70 19.93 -1.53 -12.41
CA VAL A 70 19.53 -2.86 -11.93
C VAL A 70 18.47 -2.76 -10.82
N VAL A 71 18.65 -1.82 -9.90
CA VAL A 71 17.70 -1.58 -8.79
C VAL A 71 16.34 -1.12 -9.30
N LYS A 72 16.31 -0.22 -10.30
CA LYS A 72 15.05 0.21 -10.93
C LYS A 72 14.29 -0.97 -11.54
N ARG A 73 14.98 -1.79 -12.34
CA ARG A 73 14.36 -2.94 -13.01
C ARG A 73 13.86 -3.97 -11.98
N ALA A 74 14.62 -4.23 -10.92
CA ALA A 74 14.19 -5.11 -9.84
C ALA A 74 12.95 -4.58 -9.12
N ALA A 75 12.88 -3.26 -8.85
CA ALA A 75 11.72 -2.62 -8.25
C ALA A 75 10.48 -2.68 -9.16
N GLU A 76 10.63 -2.48 -10.47
CA GLU A 76 9.55 -2.64 -11.45
C GLU A 76 9.00 -4.06 -11.49
N ILE A 77 9.90 -5.06 -11.51
CA ILE A 77 9.51 -6.48 -11.49
C ILE A 77 8.79 -6.82 -10.19
N ALA A 78 9.28 -6.33 -9.04
CA ALA A 78 8.64 -6.56 -7.75
C ALA A 78 7.24 -5.93 -7.67
N ALA A 79 7.08 -4.70 -8.19
CA ALA A 79 5.80 -4.00 -8.25
C ALA A 79 4.78 -4.72 -9.14
N ALA A 80 5.21 -5.34 -10.23
CA ALA A 80 4.34 -6.13 -11.11
C ALA A 80 4.00 -7.52 -10.52
N GLY A 81 4.92 -8.12 -9.76
CA GLY A 81 4.86 -9.51 -9.33
C GLY A 81 4.32 -9.76 -7.91
N SER A 82 3.85 -8.74 -7.19
CA SER A 82 3.49 -8.82 -5.76
C SER A 82 4.63 -9.32 -4.85
N ALA A 83 5.88 -9.09 -5.26
CA ALA A 83 7.06 -9.44 -4.47
C ALA A 83 7.46 -8.28 -3.55
N ILE A 84 7.99 -8.58 -2.37
CA ILE A 84 8.59 -7.59 -1.48
C ILE A 84 9.93 -7.13 -2.06
N CYS A 85 10.15 -5.82 -2.13
CA CYS A 85 11.43 -5.21 -2.47
C CYS A 85 12.04 -4.60 -1.19
N PHE A 86 13.33 -4.87 -0.93
CA PHE A 86 14.09 -4.29 0.17
C PHE A 86 15.32 -3.59 -0.40
N LEU A 87 15.40 -2.27 -0.29
CA LEU A 87 16.58 -1.49 -0.67
C LEU A 87 17.46 -1.29 0.57
N LEU A 88 18.71 -1.72 0.48
CA LEU A 88 19.73 -1.48 1.48
C LEU A 88 20.81 -0.59 0.86
N ASP A 89 21.00 0.62 1.38
CA ASP A 89 22.20 1.39 1.08
C ASP A 89 23.33 0.91 1.99
N LEU A 90 24.43 0.45 1.38
CA LEU A 90 25.67 0.19 2.08
C LEU A 90 26.52 1.47 2.03
N PRO A 91 27.00 1.99 3.18
CA PRO A 91 27.90 3.13 3.17
C PRO A 91 29.17 2.75 2.40
N VAL A 92 29.57 3.61 1.46
CA VAL A 92 30.90 3.56 0.87
C VAL A 92 31.91 3.86 1.98
N LEU A 93 32.68 2.85 2.38
CA LEU A 93 33.88 3.06 3.18
C LEU A 93 34.88 3.80 2.29
N GLU A 94 34.90 5.13 2.40
CA GLU A 94 35.98 5.96 1.87
C GLU A 94 37.31 5.40 2.38
N SER A 95 38.19 5.00 1.46
CA SER A 95 39.49 4.36 1.73
C SER A 95 40.53 5.35 2.28
N GLN A 96 40.12 6.30 3.12
CA GLN A 96 41.01 7.32 3.65
C GLN A 96 41.77 6.86 4.91
N TYR A 97 41.43 5.69 5.47
CA TYR A 97 42.04 5.15 6.69
C TYR A 97 43.20 4.16 6.46
N LEU A 98 43.55 3.79 5.22
CA LEU A 98 44.64 2.82 4.96
C LEU A 98 46.01 3.45 4.63
N LEU A 99 46.12 4.78 4.54
CA LEU A 99 47.37 5.43 4.08
C LEU A 99 48.13 6.26 5.14
N ASN A 100 47.69 6.31 6.40
CA ASN A 100 48.40 7.06 7.47
C ASN A 100 48.96 6.17 8.59
N GLY A 101 49.31 4.91 8.28
CA GLY A 101 49.72 3.91 9.28
C GLY A 101 50.88 3.01 8.88
N LEU A 102 51.85 3.54 8.11
CA LEU A 102 53.14 2.90 7.83
C LEU A 102 54.25 3.95 7.89
#